data_AF-A0A6J5UL20-F1
#
_entry.id   AF-A0A6J5UL20-F1
#
_cell.length_a   1.000
_cell.length_b   1.000
_cell.length_c   1.000
_cell.angle_alpha   90.00
_cell.angle_beta   90.00
_cell.angle_gamma   90.00
#
_symmetry.space_group_name_H-M   'P 1'
#
loop_
_entity.id
_entity.type
_entity.pdbx_description
1 polymer ?
#
loop_
_entity_poly.entity_id
_entity_poly.type
_entity_poly.pdbx_seq_one_letter_code
_entity_poly.pdbx_strand_id
1 'polypeptide(L)'
;MLAFTKILRFEKLIQNPVCLFWSLHKAPIPVTWEKPKIGWTKLNFDGSSKGKAGKASIGGLFRNHKADFLLGYAEHIGRANSIIAELAALRRGLELVLENGWSDVWLEGDAKTLLQSMAQRRQIRCAEAKAY
;
A
#
# COMPACT_ATOMS: atom_id res chain seq x y z
N MET A 1 10.37 -20.56 10.99
CA MET A 1 9.15 -21.22 10.47
C MET A 1 7.99 -20.22 10.68
N LEU A 2 7.79 -19.30 9.73
CA LEU A 2 6.77 -18.24 9.86
C LEU A 2 5.39 -18.87 9.64
N ALA A 3 4.60 -18.89 10.70
CA ALA A 3 3.37 -19.66 10.80
C ALA A 3 2.27 -19.18 9.84
N PHE A 4 1.59 -20.16 9.23
CA PHE A 4 0.42 -20.03 8.34
C PHE A 4 -0.71 -19.12 8.87
N THR A 5 -0.72 -18.80 10.16
CA THR A 5 -1.69 -17.92 10.82
C THR A 5 -1.63 -16.45 10.35
N LYS A 6 -0.49 -15.97 9.84
CA LYS A 6 -0.41 -14.59 9.31
C LYS A 6 -1.15 -14.42 7.97
N ILE A 7 -1.14 -15.43 7.11
CA ILE A 7 -1.72 -15.35 5.75
C ILE A 7 -3.26 -15.24 5.80
N LEU A 8 -3.91 -16.01 6.69
CA LEU A 8 -5.37 -15.96 6.88
C LEU A 8 -5.89 -14.60 7.37
N ARG A 9 -5.05 -13.79 8.03
CA ARG A 9 -5.45 -12.48 8.56
C ARG A 9 -5.49 -11.40 7.48
N PHE A 10 -4.63 -11.49 6.46
CA PHE A 10 -4.67 -10.62 5.28
C PHE A 10 -5.94 -10.83 4.45
N GLU A 11 -6.41 -12.08 4.32
CA GLU A 11 -7.67 -12.34 3.61
C GLU A 11 -8.87 -11.66 4.28
N LYS A 12 -8.92 -11.59 5.61
CA LYS A 12 -10.00 -10.87 6.33
C LYS A 12 -9.96 -9.36 6.12
N LEU A 13 -8.78 -8.75 6.02
CA LEU A 13 -8.64 -7.32 5.67
C LEU A 13 -9.11 -7.03 4.24
N ILE A 14 -8.95 -7.98 3.32
CA ILE A 14 -9.45 -7.91 1.94
C ILE A 14 -10.96 -8.16 1.86
N GLN A 15 -11.55 -8.87 2.84
CA GLN A 15 -13.00 -9.15 2.92
C GLN A 15 -13.82 -7.98 3.48
N ASN A 16 -13.21 -7.08 4.25
CA ASN A 16 -13.82 -5.77 4.58
C ASN A 16 -13.79 -4.88 3.33
N PRO A 17 -14.75 -3.95 3.14
CA PRO A 17 -14.84 -3.17 1.92
C PRO A 17 -13.65 -2.22 1.76
N VAL A 18 -12.55 -2.69 1.17
CA VAL A 18 -11.41 -1.86 0.80
C VAL A 18 -11.90 -0.86 -0.24
N CYS A 19 -12.02 0.41 0.16
CA CYS A 19 -12.43 1.48 -0.74
C CYS A 19 -11.20 1.91 -1.55
N LEU A 20 -11.11 1.43 -2.78
CA LEU A 20 -10.07 1.79 -3.75
C LEU A 20 -10.56 2.99 -4.57
N PHE A 21 -9.85 4.11 -4.54
CA PHE A 21 -10.13 5.26 -5.41
C PHE A 21 -9.03 5.38 -6.48
N TRP A 22 -9.42 5.58 -7.74
CA TRP A 22 -8.52 5.64 -8.88
C TRP A 22 -8.81 6.89 -9.72
N SER A 23 -7.78 7.44 -10.36
CA SER A 23 -7.99 8.14 -11.62
C SER A 23 -6.78 8.11 -12.55
N LEU A 24 -7.01 7.88 -13.85
CA LEU A 24 -6.01 7.97 -14.91
C LEU A 24 -6.28 9.25 -15.69
N HIS A 25 -5.30 10.14 -15.80
CA HIS A 25 -5.48 11.35 -16.58
C HIS A 25 -4.28 11.65 -17.48
N LYS A 26 -4.57 11.87 -18.76
CA LYS A 26 -3.60 12.30 -19.79
C LYS A 26 -3.35 13.81 -19.79
N ALA A 27 -4.14 14.56 -19.01
CA ALA A 27 -3.99 15.97 -18.72
C ALA A 27 -3.95 16.16 -17.20
N PRO A 28 -3.37 17.25 -16.67
CA PRO A 28 -3.48 17.57 -15.26
C PRO A 28 -4.95 17.68 -14.90
N ILE A 29 -5.39 16.79 -14.03
CA ILE A 29 -6.68 16.96 -13.37
C ILE A 29 -6.48 17.58 -12.01
N PRO A 30 -7.45 18.40 -11.56
CA PRO A 30 -7.56 18.72 -10.16
C PRO A 30 -7.83 17.41 -9.38
N VAL A 31 -6.79 16.87 -8.76
CA VAL A 31 -6.93 15.85 -7.71
C VAL A 31 -6.99 16.59 -6.39
N THR A 32 -8.13 16.49 -5.71
CA THR A 32 -8.25 16.93 -4.33
C THR A 32 -8.10 15.73 -3.43
N TRP A 33 -7.21 15.85 -2.43
CA TRP A 33 -7.11 14.81 -1.41
C TRP A 33 -8.39 14.81 -0.57
N GLU A 34 -9.00 13.64 -0.41
CA GLU A 34 -10.20 13.47 0.40
C GLU A 34 -9.84 12.82 1.75
N LYS A 35 -10.40 13.34 2.85
CA LYS A 35 -10.25 12.72 4.17
C LYS A 35 -11.09 11.44 4.27
N PRO A 36 -10.67 10.43 5.06
CA PRO A 36 -11.45 9.21 5.20
C PRO A 36 -12.76 9.42 5.97
N LYS A 37 -13.72 8.51 5.78
CA LYS A 37 -15.01 8.50 6.51
C LYS A 37 -14.78 8.36 8.02
N ILE A 38 -15.75 8.80 8.82
CA ILE A 38 -15.70 8.64 10.29
C ILE A 38 -15.46 7.16 10.64
N GLY A 39 -14.51 6.92 11.55
CA GLY A 39 -14.10 5.57 11.97
C GLY A 39 -13.01 4.92 11.10
N TRP A 40 -12.69 5.49 9.92
CA TRP A 40 -11.69 4.95 9.01
C TRP A 40 -10.31 5.57 9.23
N THR A 41 -9.28 4.77 8.97
CA THR A 41 -7.88 5.21 8.89
C THR A 41 -7.43 5.17 7.44
N LYS A 42 -6.88 6.26 6.91
CA LYS A 42 -6.29 6.29 5.57
C LYS A 42 -4.80 5.99 5.65
N LEU A 43 -4.35 5.00 4.87
CA LEU A 43 -2.94 4.70 4.60
C LEU A 43 -2.60 5.22 3.21
N ASN A 44 -1.76 6.26 3.17
CA ASN A 44 -1.07 6.69 1.97
C ASN A 44 0.30 5.99 1.92
N PHE A 45 0.63 5.29 0.84
CA PHE A 45 1.91 4.58 0.68
C PHE A 45 2.55 4.88 -0.68
N ASP A 46 3.89 4.80 -0.73
CA ASP A 46 4.68 5.05 -1.94
C ASP A 46 6.02 4.27 -1.87
N GLY A 47 6.46 3.79 -3.02
CA GLY A 47 7.71 3.04 -3.18
C GLY A 47 8.61 3.64 -4.26
N SER A 48 9.82 4.05 -3.87
CA SER A 48 10.78 4.65 -4.79
C SER A 48 11.93 3.69 -5.15
N SER A 49 12.36 3.71 -6.41
CA SER A 49 13.54 2.98 -6.90
C SER A 49 14.36 3.85 -7.85
N LYS A 50 15.69 3.79 -7.71
CA LYS A 50 16.62 4.38 -8.68
C LYS A 50 16.81 3.47 -9.90
N GLY A 51 16.20 3.82 -11.02
CA GLY A 51 16.33 3.07 -12.27
C GLY A 51 15.59 1.73 -12.24
N LYS A 52 15.97 0.79 -13.12
CA LYS A 52 15.23 -0.47 -13.32
C LYS A 52 15.30 -1.44 -12.13
N ALA A 53 16.40 -1.46 -11.36
CA ALA A 53 16.62 -2.34 -10.21
C ALA A 53 17.75 -1.78 -9.32
N GLY A 54 17.61 -0.52 -8.91
CA GLY A 54 18.63 0.18 -8.12
C GLY A 54 18.22 0.32 -6.66
N LYS A 55 18.91 1.21 -5.94
CA LYS A 55 18.60 1.50 -4.54
C LYS A 55 17.13 1.93 -4.42
N ALA A 56 16.44 1.34 -3.47
CA ALA A 56 15.01 1.52 -3.28
C ALA A 56 14.67 1.81 -1.81
N SER A 57 13.59 2.54 -1.63
CA SER A 57 13.03 2.91 -0.33
C SER A 57 11.52 2.90 -0.41
N ILE A 58 10.90 2.73 0.75
CA ILE A 58 9.45 2.74 0.91
C ILE A 58 9.06 3.80 1.92
N GLY A 59 7.82 4.26 1.84
CA GLY A 59 7.26 5.11 2.85
C GLY A 59 5.75 5.08 2.86
N GLY A 60 5.19 5.61 3.93
CA GLY A 60 3.77 5.84 4.02
C GLY A 60 3.38 6.56 5.30
N LEU A 61 2.15 7.00 5.34
CA LEU A 61 1.58 7.70 6.48
C LEU A 61 0.12 7.30 6.69
N PHE A 62 -0.29 7.40 7.94
CA PHE A 62 -1.63 7.12 8.40
C PHE A 62 -2.31 8.41 8.87
N ARG A 63 -3.57 8.59 8.47
CA ARG A 63 -4.43 9.68 8.94
C ARG A 63 -5.79 9.17 9.40
N ASN A 64 -6.36 9.81 10.43
CA ASN A 64 -7.73 9.54 10.85
C ASN A 64 -8.75 10.33 9.99
N HIS A 65 -10.05 10.15 10.30
CA HIS A 65 -11.16 10.86 9.66
C HIS A 65 -11.20 12.38 9.86
N LYS A 66 -10.41 12.92 10.79
CA LYS A 66 -10.20 14.36 10.97
C LYS A 66 -9.00 14.88 10.18
N ALA A 67 -8.35 14.00 9.40
CA ALA A 67 -7.08 14.23 8.72
C ALA A 67 -5.87 14.42 9.65
N ASP A 68 -6.01 14.09 10.94
CA ASP A 68 -4.88 14.12 11.88
C ASP A 68 -3.88 13.03 11.51
N PHE A 69 -2.60 13.38 11.58
CA PHE A 69 -1.52 12.41 11.46
C PHE A 69 -1.53 11.43 12.64
N LEU A 70 -1.45 10.14 12.34
CA LEU A 70 -1.37 9.08 13.35
C LEU A 70 0.02 8.47 13.43
N LEU A 71 0.58 8.08 12.29
CA LEU A 71 1.85 7.35 12.20
C LEU A 71 2.45 7.53 10.80
N GLY A 72 3.78 7.51 10.70
CA GLY A 72 4.50 7.50 9.43
C GLY A 72 5.65 6.50 9.47
N TYR A 73 6.04 5.98 8.31
CA TYR A 73 7.19 5.12 8.16
C TYR A 73 7.99 5.49 6.90
N ALA A 74 9.30 5.26 6.96
CA ALA A 74 10.22 5.41 5.84
C ALA A 74 11.39 4.43 6.04
N GLU A 75 11.61 3.54 5.06
CA GLU A 75 12.58 2.45 5.20
C GLU A 75 13.37 2.26 3.89
N HIS A 76 14.66 1.97 4.01
CA HIS A 76 15.48 1.55 2.87
C HIS A 76 15.35 0.03 2.70
N ILE A 77 14.96 -0.43 1.51
CA ILE A 77 14.68 -1.86 1.24
C ILE A 77 15.76 -2.53 0.37
N GLY A 78 16.93 -1.91 0.25
CA GLY A 78 18.01 -2.44 -0.57
C GLY A 78 17.82 -2.10 -2.04
N ARG A 79 17.81 -3.12 -2.90
CA ARG A 79 17.64 -2.96 -4.34
C ARG A 79 16.34 -3.59 -4.80
N ALA A 80 15.54 -2.82 -5.51
CA ALA A 80 14.27 -3.25 -6.05
C ALA A 80 13.97 -2.44 -7.32
N ASN A 81 13.04 -2.93 -8.13
CA ASN A 81 12.38 -2.10 -9.14
C ASN A 81 11.23 -1.31 -8.49
N SER A 82 10.65 -0.34 -9.22
CA SER A 82 9.58 0.50 -8.66
C SER A 82 8.36 -0.31 -8.23
N ILE A 83 7.95 -1.32 -9.00
CA ILE A 83 6.79 -2.16 -8.68
C ILE A 83 6.99 -2.90 -7.34
N ILE A 84 8.19 -3.40 -7.08
CA ILE A 84 8.50 -4.09 -5.82
C ILE A 84 8.57 -3.12 -4.66
N ALA A 85 9.12 -1.91 -4.87
CA ALA A 85 9.13 -0.88 -3.84
C ALA A 85 7.69 -0.51 -3.43
N GLU A 86 6.79 -0.34 -4.39
CA GLU A 86 5.37 -0.04 -4.14
C GLU A 86 4.66 -1.14 -3.35
N LEU A 87 4.89 -2.39 -3.73
CA LEU A 87 4.32 -3.54 -3.02
C LEU A 87 4.87 -3.66 -1.60
N ALA A 88 6.17 -3.41 -1.43
CA ALA A 88 6.83 -3.43 -0.13
C ALA A 88 6.30 -2.31 0.79
N ALA A 89 6.06 -1.12 0.24
CA ALA A 89 5.42 -0.02 0.96
C ALA A 89 4.01 -0.42 1.45
N LEU A 90 3.15 -0.89 0.54
CA LEU A 90 1.81 -1.35 0.90
C LEU A 90 1.85 -2.45 1.96
N ARG A 91 2.70 -3.46 1.78
CA ARG A 91 2.84 -4.56 2.75
C ARG A 91 3.24 -4.03 4.12
N ARG A 92 4.27 -3.18 4.20
CA ARG A 92 4.73 -2.62 5.47
C ARG A 92 3.62 -1.81 6.15
N GLY A 93 2.87 -1.03 5.39
CA GLY A 93 1.69 -0.33 5.87
C GLY A 93 0.62 -1.28 6.43
N LEU A 94 0.32 -2.39 5.75
CA LEU A 94 -0.65 -3.37 6.25
C LEU A 94 -0.18 -4.13 7.49
N GLU A 95 1.13 -4.37 7.65
CA GLU A 95 1.70 -4.90 8.89
C GLU A 95 1.46 -3.91 10.05
N LEU A 96 1.70 -2.62 9.83
CA LEU A 96 1.44 -1.57 10.82
C LEU A 96 -0.05 -1.45 11.17
N VAL A 97 -0.95 -1.63 10.19
CA VAL A 97 -2.40 -1.71 10.44
C VAL A 97 -2.73 -2.80 11.45
N LEU A 98 -2.17 -4.00 11.25
CA LEU A 98 -2.42 -5.14 12.12
C LEU A 98 -1.80 -4.95 13.50
N GLU A 99 -0.61 -4.36 13.58
CA GLU A 99 0.09 -4.05 14.84
C GLU A 99 -0.69 -3.02 15.67
N ASN A 100 -1.34 -2.04 15.03
CA ASN A 100 -2.12 -1.00 15.71
C ASN A 100 -3.61 -1.35 15.90
N GLY A 101 -4.06 -2.52 15.43
CA GLY A 101 -5.43 -2.99 15.60
C GLY A 101 -6.48 -2.21 14.80
N TRP A 102 -6.10 -1.56 13.69
CA TRP A 102 -7.04 -0.86 12.82
C TRP A 102 -7.80 -1.85 11.93
N SER A 103 -9.14 -1.74 11.91
CA SER A 103 -10.04 -2.63 11.16
C SER A 103 -10.52 -2.07 9.83
N ASP A 104 -10.73 -0.76 9.76
CA ASP A 104 -11.34 -0.05 8.64
C ASP A 104 -10.31 0.89 8.01
N VAL A 105 -9.69 0.42 6.93
CA VAL A 105 -8.54 1.10 6.31
C VAL A 105 -8.83 1.48 4.87
N TRP A 106 -8.60 2.75 4.55
CA TRP A 106 -8.60 3.28 3.19
C TRP A 106 -7.17 3.29 2.66
N LEU A 107 -6.90 2.52 1.62
CA LEU A 107 -5.57 2.44 0.97
C LEU A 107 -5.49 3.43 -0.21
N GLU A 108 -4.39 4.18 -0.30
CA GLU A 108 -4.15 5.14 -1.38
C GLU A 108 -2.66 5.12 -1.79
N GLY A 109 -2.39 4.88 -3.08
CA GLY A 109 -1.05 4.84 -3.67
C GLY A 109 -1.13 5.07 -5.20
N ASP A 110 0.00 5.31 -5.86
CA ASP A 110 0.07 5.75 -7.26
C ASP A 110 0.45 4.63 -8.27
N ALA A 111 0.77 3.43 -7.77
CA ALA A 111 1.14 2.25 -8.56
C ALA A 111 -0.05 1.59 -9.28
N LYS A 112 -0.55 2.25 -10.33
CA LYS A 112 -1.75 1.85 -11.09
C LYS A 112 -1.73 0.39 -11.58
N THR A 113 -0.62 -0.09 -12.12
CA THR A 113 -0.49 -1.46 -12.67
C THR A 113 -0.51 -2.54 -11.60
N LEU A 114 0.05 -2.26 -10.43
CA LEU A 114 0.06 -3.16 -9.28
C LEU A 114 -1.34 -3.31 -8.69
N LEU A 115 -2.01 -2.18 -8.44
CA LEU A 115 -3.36 -2.15 -7.87
C LEU A 115 -4.40 -2.79 -8.79
N GLN A 116 -4.30 -2.59 -10.11
CA GLN A 116 -5.17 -3.26 -11.08
C GLN A 116 -5.00 -4.79 -11.07
N SER A 117 -3.76 -5.27 -10.87
CA SER A 117 -3.48 -6.71 -10.80
C SER A 117 -3.99 -7.33 -9.50
N MET A 118 -3.84 -6.63 -8.37
CA MET A 118 -4.35 -7.05 -7.06
C MET A 118 -5.89 -7.10 -7.02
N ALA A 119 -6.57 -6.08 -7.55
CA ALA A 119 -8.03 -6.04 -7.60
C ALA A 119 -8.62 -7.17 -8.47
N GLN A 120 -7.88 -7.61 -9.50
CA GLN A 120 -8.27 -8.71 -10.39
C GLN A 120 -7.85 -10.10 -9.87
N ARG A 121 -7.24 -10.20 -8.67
CA ARG A 121 -6.58 -11.42 -8.14
C ARG A 121 -5.63 -12.06 -9.15
N ARG A 122 -4.98 -11.25 -10.00
CA ARG A 122 -4.04 -11.74 -11.01
C ARG A 122 -2.65 -11.86 -10.39
N GLN A 123 -1.97 -12.96 -10.68
CA GLN A 123 -0.61 -13.21 -10.23
C GLN A 123 0.34 -12.21 -10.89
N ILE A 124 0.95 -11.32 -10.11
CA ILE A 124 1.98 -10.41 -10.61
C ILE A 124 3.26 -11.23 -10.83
N ARG A 125 3.59 -11.49 -12.09
CA ARG A 125 4.84 -12.14 -12.48
C ARG A 125 5.96 -11.10 -12.52
N CYS A 126 6.60 -10.85 -11.38
CA CYS A 126 7.90 -10.19 -11.32
C CYS A 126 8.94 -11.21 -10.86
N ALA A 127 10.04 -11.34 -11.60
CA ALA A 127 11.08 -12.34 -11.33
C ALA A 127 11.70 -12.20 -9.91
N GLU A 128 11.60 -11.01 -9.33
CA GLU A 128 12.12 -10.65 -8.00
C GLU A 128 11.04 -10.67 -6.89
N ALA A 129 9.76 -10.87 -7.22
CA ALA A 129 8.66 -10.86 -6.24
C ALA A 129 8.64 -12.08 -5.31
N LYS A 130 9.45 -13.12 -5.60
CA LYS A 130 9.54 -14.32 -4.75
C LYS A 130 10.40 -14.14 -3.49
N ALA A 131 11.08 -13.00 -3.36
CA ALA A 131 11.99 -12.73 -2.24
C ALA A 131 11.42 -11.77 -1.19
N TYR A 132 10.23 -11.19 -1.43
CA TYR A 132 9.60 -10.20 -0.55
C TYR A 132 8.29 -10.75 -0.01
#